data_AF-A0A668AFI2-F1
#
_entry.id   AF-A0A668AFI2-F1
#
_cell.length_a   1.000
_cell.length_b   1.000
_cell.length_c   1.000
_cell.angle_alpha   90.00
_cell.angle_beta   90.00
_cell.angle_gamma   90.00
#
_symmetry.space_group_name_H-M   'P 1'
#
loop_
_entity.id
_entity.type
_entity.pdbx_description
1 polymer ?
#
loop_
_entity_poly.entity_id
_entity_poly.type
_entity_poly.pdbx_seq_one_letter_code
_entity_poly.pdbx_strand_id
1 'polypeptide(L)'
;QADRGSVSPENESTDAGQVTFLKHSIIPTNCKCFSCIIRKPWYSSSCDRKTAEDALLQSNKDGSFLVRNSSGQDAQQPYTLVVLYSGRVYNIPIRFLPATQQYALGREKKGEERFNSVSHIIENHQRNPLVLIDSQSNTKDSTKLCYPVKP
;
A
#
# COMPACT_ATOMS: atom_id res chain seq x y z
N GLN A 1 13.05 10.25 -73.56
CA GLN A 1 13.97 10.15 -72.41
C GLN A 1 13.13 10.29 -71.14
N ALA A 2 12.62 9.16 -70.64
CA ALA A 2 13.15 8.47 -69.44
C ALA A 2 12.87 9.30 -68.18
N ASP A 3 11.65 9.21 -67.65
CA ASP A 3 11.21 8.26 -66.61
C ASP A 3 12.10 8.32 -65.36
N ARG A 4 11.60 8.97 -64.30
CA ARG A 4 12.13 8.87 -62.94
C ARG A 4 11.23 7.95 -62.13
N GLY A 5 11.38 6.65 -62.34
CA GLY A 5 11.04 5.65 -61.33
C GLY A 5 12.18 5.50 -60.30
N SER A 6 11.84 5.34 -59.02
CA SER A 6 12.47 4.45 -58.02
C SER A 6 11.93 4.77 -56.62
N VAL A 7 11.04 3.95 -56.06
CA VAL A 7 11.32 2.77 -55.21
C VAL A 7 11.54 3.15 -53.74
N SER A 8 10.53 2.90 -52.92
CA SER A 8 10.69 2.30 -51.57
C SER A 8 10.88 0.78 -51.75
N PRO A 9 11.41 -0.03 -50.80
CA PRO A 9 11.65 0.16 -49.36
C PRO A 9 13.16 0.00 -49.04
N GLU A 10 13.68 -0.01 -47.81
CA GLU A 10 13.78 -1.18 -46.92
C GLU A 10 14.05 -0.77 -45.46
N ASN A 11 13.55 -1.64 -44.59
CA ASN A 11 13.46 -1.59 -43.14
C ASN A 11 14.83 -1.59 -42.45
N GLU A 12 14.97 -0.87 -41.34
CA GLU A 12 15.67 -1.45 -40.20
C GLU A 12 15.04 -0.99 -38.87
N SER A 13 14.55 -1.99 -38.14
CA SER A 13 14.01 -1.88 -36.80
C SER A 13 15.10 -1.53 -35.80
N THR A 14 14.81 -0.65 -34.86
CA THR A 14 15.15 -0.95 -33.47
C THR A 14 14.02 -0.46 -32.59
N ASP A 15 13.21 -1.44 -32.19
CA ASP A 15 12.31 -1.41 -31.07
C ASP A 15 13.07 -0.96 -29.80
N ALA A 16 12.81 0.26 -29.35
CA ALA A 16 12.95 0.63 -27.96
C ALA A 16 11.62 1.20 -27.53
N GLY A 17 10.72 0.27 -27.21
CA GLY A 17 9.37 0.50 -26.76
C GLY A 17 9.23 1.64 -25.76
N GLN A 18 8.15 2.37 -25.99
CA GLN A 18 7.59 3.41 -25.15
C GLN A 18 7.54 3.01 -23.66
N VAL A 19 7.98 3.90 -22.79
CA VAL A 19 7.41 3.99 -21.44
C VAL A 19 7.14 5.45 -21.09
N THR A 20 6.25 6.07 -21.85
CA THR A 20 5.47 7.22 -21.36
C THR A 20 4.17 6.69 -20.80
N PHE A 21 4.19 6.23 -19.54
CA PHE A 21 2.95 5.93 -18.81
C PHE A 21 2.99 6.50 -17.39
N LEU A 22 2.11 7.48 -17.20
CA LEU A 22 1.49 7.94 -15.95
C LEU A 22 2.36 8.71 -14.95
N LYS A 23 2.61 9.99 -15.28
CA LYS A 23 2.66 11.06 -14.27
C LYS A 23 1.25 11.29 -13.71
N HIS A 24 0.80 10.48 -12.74
CA HIS A 24 -0.25 10.81 -11.76
C HIS A 24 -0.35 9.71 -10.69
N SER A 25 0.71 9.52 -9.92
CA SER A 25 0.63 8.94 -8.57
C SER A 25 1.88 9.34 -7.82
N ILE A 26 1.68 10.10 -6.75
CA ILE A 26 2.72 10.55 -5.82
C ILE A 26 3.11 9.34 -4.95
N ILE A 27 3.63 8.29 -5.58
CA ILE A 27 4.40 7.27 -4.87
C ILE A 27 5.85 7.69 -5.12
N PRO A 28 6.60 8.15 -4.10
CA PRO A 28 7.99 8.53 -4.28
C PRO A 28 8.75 7.36 -4.90
N THR A 29 9.18 7.53 -6.15
CA THR A 29 9.92 6.56 -6.96
C THR A 29 11.32 6.26 -6.42
N ASN A 30 11.67 6.81 -5.25
CA ASN A 30 12.94 6.59 -4.56
C ASN A 30 12.79 5.99 -3.14
N CYS A 31 11.65 5.34 -2.83
CA CYS A 31 11.58 4.41 -1.70
C CYS A 31 11.96 3.00 -2.18
N LYS A 32 13.14 2.52 -1.77
CA LYS A 32 13.69 1.18 -2.05
C LYS A 32 12.78 -0.02 -1.64
N CYS A 33 11.52 0.18 -1.26
CA CYS A 33 10.64 -0.88 -0.72
C CYS A 33 9.41 -1.23 -1.58
N PHE A 34 9.13 -0.56 -2.71
CA PHE A 34 7.93 -0.90 -3.52
C PHE A 34 7.93 -2.39 -3.92
N SER A 35 9.08 -2.92 -4.35
CA SER A 35 9.25 -4.36 -4.66
C SER A 35 8.88 -5.30 -3.51
N CYS A 36 9.12 -4.89 -2.25
CA CYS A 36 8.95 -5.75 -1.08
C CYS A 36 7.48 -6.01 -0.71
N ILE A 37 6.56 -5.14 -1.16
CA ILE A 37 5.14 -5.23 -0.82
C ILE A 37 4.25 -5.67 -1.98
N ILE A 38 4.61 -5.39 -3.24
CA ILE A 38 3.75 -5.68 -4.42
C ILE A 38 3.35 -7.16 -4.51
N ARG A 39 4.25 -8.07 -4.10
CA ARG A 39 4.02 -9.52 -4.15
C ARG A 39 3.44 -10.10 -2.86
N LYS A 40 3.14 -9.26 -1.86
CA LYS A 40 2.62 -9.74 -0.58
C LYS A 40 1.12 -10.05 -0.68
N PRO A 41 0.64 -11.13 -0.06
CA PRO A 41 -0.76 -11.55 -0.18
C PRO A 41 -1.75 -10.56 0.47
N TRP A 42 -1.27 -9.72 1.39
CA TRP A 42 -2.04 -8.69 2.09
C TRP A 42 -2.01 -7.31 1.41
N TYR A 43 -1.23 -7.12 0.35
CA TYR A 43 -1.13 -5.81 -0.31
C TYR A 43 -2.11 -5.70 -1.47
N SER A 44 -2.83 -4.57 -1.53
CA SER A 44 -3.84 -4.28 -2.56
C SER A 44 -3.69 -2.84 -3.06
N SER A 45 -2.95 -2.69 -4.16
CA SER A 45 -2.50 -1.39 -4.69
C SER A 45 -3.63 -0.47 -5.16
N SER A 46 -4.64 -1.00 -5.84
CA SER A 46 -5.75 -0.23 -6.41
C SER A 46 -7.06 -0.43 -5.66
N CYS A 47 -7.00 -0.95 -4.43
CA CYS A 47 -8.19 -1.19 -3.63
C CYS A 47 -8.63 0.11 -2.95
N ASP A 48 -9.85 0.54 -3.25
CA ASP A 48 -10.50 1.65 -2.58
C ASP A 48 -10.96 1.25 -1.17
N ARG A 49 -11.34 2.26 -0.39
CA ARG A 49 -11.69 2.06 1.02
C ARG A 49 -12.87 1.10 1.19
N LYS A 50 -13.89 1.22 0.34
CA LYS A 50 -15.12 0.42 0.47
C LYS A 50 -14.86 -1.05 0.17
N THR A 51 -14.19 -1.34 -0.94
CA THR A 51 -13.84 -2.74 -1.27
C THR A 51 -12.95 -3.39 -0.21
N ALA A 52 -12.02 -2.64 0.40
CA ALA A 52 -11.23 -3.16 1.51
C ALA A 52 -12.07 -3.53 2.74
N GLU A 53 -13.00 -2.64 3.11
CA GLU A 53 -13.91 -2.85 4.24
C GLU A 53 -14.84 -4.05 3.98
N ASP A 54 -15.44 -4.13 2.78
CA ASP A 54 -16.32 -5.22 2.39
C ASP A 54 -15.59 -6.58 2.40
N ALA A 55 -14.38 -6.65 1.82
CA ALA A 55 -13.60 -7.88 1.79
C ALA A 55 -13.22 -8.37 3.20
N LEU A 56 -12.87 -7.44 4.09
CA LEU A 56 -12.59 -7.75 5.48
C LEU A 56 -13.84 -8.25 6.21
N LEU A 57 -14.97 -7.54 6.10
CA LEU A 57 -16.23 -7.94 6.72
C LEU A 57 -16.72 -9.31 6.22
N GLN A 58 -16.56 -9.59 4.93
CA GLN A 58 -16.88 -10.90 4.35
C GLN A 58 -15.98 -12.02 4.90
N SER A 59 -14.72 -11.73 5.24
CA SER A 59 -13.84 -12.71 5.87
C SER A 59 -14.31 -13.11 7.27
N ASN A 60 -15.02 -12.22 7.97
CA ASN A 60 -15.59 -12.39 9.31
C ASN A 60 -14.66 -13.08 10.32
N LYS A 61 -13.37 -12.70 10.29
CA LYS A 61 -12.33 -13.24 11.18
C LYS A 61 -11.57 -12.10 11.85
N ASP A 62 -11.46 -12.17 13.16
CA ASP A 62 -10.69 -11.18 13.92
C ASP A 62 -9.21 -11.30 13.60
N GLY A 63 -8.58 -10.15 13.38
CA GLY A 63 -7.20 -10.08 12.90
C GLY A 63 -7.07 -10.30 11.39
N SER A 64 -8.17 -10.31 10.63
CA SER A 64 -8.12 -10.15 9.18
C SER A 64 -7.60 -8.76 8.83
N PHE A 65 -6.71 -8.68 7.84
CA PHE A 65 -6.06 -7.43 7.49
C PHE A 65 -5.62 -7.34 6.03
N LEU A 66 -5.46 -6.11 5.55
CA LEU A 66 -4.81 -5.80 4.28
C LEU A 66 -4.15 -4.42 4.34
N VAL A 67 -3.24 -4.14 3.40
CA VAL A 67 -2.64 -2.81 3.20
C VAL A 67 -3.04 -2.30 1.83
N ARG A 68 -3.59 -1.09 1.81
CA ARG A 68 -3.96 -0.38 0.57
C ARG A 68 -3.17 0.92 0.43
N ASN A 69 -3.18 1.47 -0.78
CA ASN A 69 -2.75 2.84 -0.99
C ASN A 69 -3.69 3.79 -0.24
N SER A 70 -3.11 4.85 0.33
CA SER A 70 -3.89 5.91 0.93
C SER A 70 -4.70 6.62 -0.16
N SER A 71 -5.93 7.02 0.17
CA SER A 71 -6.80 7.78 -0.75
C SER A 71 -6.49 9.28 -0.76
N GLY A 72 -5.68 9.76 0.20
CA GLY A 72 -5.29 11.16 0.30
C GLY A 72 -4.09 11.48 -0.59
N GLN A 73 -3.90 12.76 -0.89
CA GLN A 73 -2.72 13.27 -1.61
C GLN A 73 -1.50 13.49 -0.68
N ASP A 74 -1.57 13.02 0.57
CA ASP A 74 -0.50 13.21 1.55
C ASP A 74 0.66 12.23 1.29
N ALA A 75 1.76 12.77 0.78
CA ALA A 75 2.99 12.02 0.54
C ALA A 75 3.59 11.43 1.84
N GLN A 76 3.27 12.00 3.00
CA GLN A 76 3.69 11.47 4.30
C GLN A 76 2.80 10.33 4.79
N GLN A 77 1.71 10.02 4.11
CA GLN A 77 0.85 8.89 4.41
C GLN A 77 0.56 8.08 3.14
N PRO A 78 1.56 7.39 2.58
CA PRO A 78 1.40 6.68 1.30
C PRO A 78 0.46 5.46 1.39
N TYR A 79 0.33 4.85 2.57
CA TYR A 79 -0.42 3.61 2.76
C TYR A 79 -1.40 3.66 3.92
N THR A 80 -2.34 2.73 3.94
CA THR A 80 -3.28 2.52 5.03
C THR A 80 -3.37 1.03 5.34
N LEU A 81 -3.11 0.66 6.59
CA LEU A 81 -3.38 -0.68 7.11
C LEU A 81 -4.86 -0.74 7.51
N VAL A 82 -5.57 -1.74 7.02
CA VAL A 82 -6.98 -1.97 7.32
C VAL A 82 -7.10 -3.29 8.08
N VAL A 83 -7.76 -3.28 9.25
CA VAL A 83 -7.85 -4.45 10.14
C VAL A 83 -9.30 -4.66 10.57
N LEU A 84 -9.79 -5.90 10.51
CA LEU A 84 -11.05 -6.31 11.12
C LEU A 84 -10.81 -6.83 12.52
N TYR A 85 -11.58 -6.32 13.48
CA TYR A 85 -11.61 -6.85 14.83
C TYR A 85 -12.98 -6.61 15.47
N SER A 86 -13.55 -7.63 16.11
CA SER A 86 -14.84 -7.60 16.79
C SER A 86 -15.96 -7.02 15.91
N GLY A 87 -16.00 -7.40 14.63
CA GLY A 87 -16.97 -6.92 13.65
C GLY A 87 -16.80 -5.45 13.22
N ARG A 88 -15.68 -4.81 13.57
CA ARG A 88 -15.36 -3.42 13.22
C ARG A 88 -14.11 -3.34 12.36
N VAL A 89 -14.13 -2.45 11.38
CA VAL A 89 -12.97 -2.20 10.50
C VAL A 89 -12.22 -0.95 10.94
N TYR A 90 -10.93 -1.10 11.22
CA TYR A 90 -10.03 -0.04 11.64
C TYR A 90 -9.16 0.38 10.46
N ASN A 91 -9.24 1.65 10.06
CA ASN A 91 -8.40 2.26 9.03
C ASN A 91 -7.23 2.99 9.70
N ILE A 92 -6.04 2.39 9.68
CA ILE A 92 -4.85 2.88 10.39
C ILE A 92 -3.87 3.47 9.38
N PRO A 93 -3.61 4.80 9.43
CA PRO A 93 -2.57 5.44 8.63
C PRO A 93 -1.20 4.77 8.80
N ILE A 94 -0.50 4.52 7.69
CA ILE A 94 0.94 4.23 7.72
C ILE A 94 1.64 5.50 7.25
N ARG A 95 2.27 6.19 8.20
CA ARG A 95 3.03 7.41 7.93
C ARG A 95 4.48 7.09 7.58
N PHE A 96 5.03 7.87 6.66
CA PHE A 96 6.47 7.94 6.41
C PHE A 96 7.07 9.08 7.23
N LEU A 97 8.25 8.86 7.80
CA LEU A 97 9.00 9.81 8.62
C LEU A 97 10.28 10.23 7.87
N PRO A 98 10.28 11.35 7.13
CA PRO A 98 11.39 11.72 6.25
C PRO A 98 12.72 11.88 6.98
N ALA A 99 12.67 12.41 8.20
CA ALA A 99 13.87 12.68 9.01
C ALA A 99 14.65 11.40 9.36
N THR A 100 13.97 10.26 9.46
CA THR A 100 14.57 8.97 9.83
C THR A 100 14.47 7.92 8.73
N GLN A 101 13.75 8.23 7.64
CA GLN A 101 13.40 7.29 6.57
C GLN A 101 12.69 6.01 7.08
N GLN A 102 11.87 6.15 8.12
CA GLN A 102 11.13 5.06 8.74
C GLN A 102 9.62 5.23 8.57
N TYR A 103 8.86 4.23 8.98
CA TYR A 103 7.41 4.23 8.99
C TYR A 103 6.85 4.12 10.41
N ALA A 104 5.70 4.74 10.65
CA ALA A 104 4.96 4.66 11.91
C ALA A 104 3.46 4.45 11.66
N LEU A 105 2.76 3.84 12.62
CA LEU A 105 1.32 3.57 12.54
C LEU A 105 0.49 4.61 13.29
N GLY A 106 -0.67 4.96 12.71
CA GLY A 106 -1.67 5.81 13.33
C GLY A 106 -1.24 7.27 13.44
N ARG A 107 -1.80 7.99 14.41
CA ARG A 107 -1.41 9.37 14.73
C ARG A 107 -0.07 9.39 15.44
N GLU A 108 0.66 10.49 15.30
CA GLU A 108 1.93 10.70 16.00
C GLU A 108 1.72 10.61 17.52
N LYS A 109 2.61 9.86 18.18
CA LYS A 109 2.61 9.70 19.64
C LYS A 109 4.03 9.65 20.18
N LYS A 110 4.23 10.14 21.41
CA LYS A 110 5.52 10.05 22.09
C LYS A 110 5.87 8.58 22.34
N GLY A 111 7.04 8.16 21.88
CA GLY A 111 7.48 6.76 21.96
C GLY A 111 6.76 5.83 20.97
N GLU A 112 6.32 6.35 19.82
CA GLU A 112 5.77 5.50 18.76
C GLU A 112 6.79 4.49 18.23
N GLU A 113 6.29 3.31 17.83
CA GLU A 113 7.10 2.30 17.17
C GLU A 113 7.43 2.77 15.75
N ARG A 114 8.70 2.60 15.39
CA ARG A 114 9.23 2.94 14.07
C ARG A 114 9.74 1.71 13.37
N PHE A 115 9.43 1.62 12.08
CA PHE A 115 9.72 0.44 11.27
C PHE A 115 10.48 0.82 10.01
N ASN A 116 11.42 -0.02 9.60
CA ASN A 116 12.23 0.23 8.40
C ASN A 116 11.45 0.00 7.09
N SER A 117 10.33 -0.74 7.14
CA SER A 117 9.48 -0.99 5.97
C SER A 117 8.07 -1.37 6.38
N VAL A 118 7.12 -1.27 5.45
CA VAL A 118 5.74 -1.73 5.65
C VAL A 118 5.69 -3.24 5.92
N SER A 119 6.52 -4.05 5.25
CA SER A 119 6.60 -5.49 5.54
C SER A 119 7.02 -5.75 6.98
N HIS A 120 7.96 -4.96 7.52
CA HIS A 120 8.39 -5.09 8.91
C HIS A 120 7.26 -4.76 9.90
N ILE A 121 6.39 -3.78 9.58
CA ILE A 121 5.18 -3.51 10.38
C ILE A 121 4.32 -4.78 10.49
N ILE A 122 4.02 -5.40 9.34
CA ILE A 122 3.16 -6.58 9.29
C ILE A 122 3.78 -7.75 10.04
N GLU A 123 5.06 -8.04 9.79
CA GLU A 123 5.79 -9.14 10.43
C GLU A 123 5.91 -8.95 11.95
N ASN A 124 6.08 -7.71 12.42
CA ASN A 124 6.05 -7.40 13.84
C ASN A 124 4.67 -7.71 14.44
N HIS A 125 3.60 -7.20 13.83
CA HIS A 125 2.25 -7.34 14.37
C HIS A 125 1.58 -8.70 14.08
N GLN A 126 2.23 -9.56 13.30
CA GLN A 126 1.93 -10.99 13.24
C GLN A 126 2.34 -11.71 14.53
N ARG A 127 3.43 -11.27 15.18
CA ARG A 127 3.93 -11.86 16.44
C ARG A 127 3.40 -11.13 17.66
N ASN A 128 3.35 -9.80 17.59
CA ASN A 128 3.02 -8.89 18.67
C ASN A 128 1.62 -8.26 18.45
N PRO A 129 0.79 -8.11 19.50
CA PRO A 129 -0.53 -7.50 19.34
C PRO A 129 -0.42 -6.02 18.93
N LEU A 130 -1.17 -5.62 17.92
CA LEU A 130 -1.39 -4.24 17.53
C LEU A 130 -2.53 -3.65 18.35
N VAL A 131 -2.27 -2.53 19.01
CA VAL A 131 -3.30 -1.79 19.76
C VAL A 131 -4.19 -1.01 18.80
N LEU A 132 -5.50 -1.27 18.90
CA LEU A 132 -6.55 -0.60 18.15
C LEU A 132 -7.26 0.38 19.07
N ILE A 133 -7.29 1.65 18.67
CA ILE A 133 -7.92 2.73 19.45
C ILE A 133 -9.08 3.27 18.64
N ASP A 134 -10.28 3.22 19.21
CA ASP A 134 -11.46 3.86 18.66
C ASP A 134 -11.76 5.12 19.45
N SER A 135 -11.60 6.28 18.81
CA SER A 135 -11.88 7.58 19.44
C SER A 135 -13.38 7.82 19.69
N GLN A 136 -14.27 7.11 19.00
CA GLN A 136 -15.72 7.29 19.17
C GLN A 136 -16.22 6.55 20.42
N SER A 137 -15.71 5.34 20.66
CA SER A 137 -16.11 4.52 21.80
C SER A 137 -15.13 4.55 22.98
N ASN A 138 -13.99 5.25 22.84
CA ASN A 138 -12.88 5.24 23.80
C ASN A 138 -12.40 3.83 24.20
N THR A 139 -12.59 2.86 23.31
CA THR A 139 -12.13 1.50 23.51
C THR A 139 -10.68 1.37 23.06
N LYS A 140 -9.96 0.52 23.81
CA LYS A 140 -8.58 0.15 23.52
C LYS A 140 -8.52 -1.35 23.44
N ASP A 141 -8.62 -1.83 22.21
CA ASP A 141 -8.53 -3.25 21.90
C ASP A 141 -7.12 -3.58 21.42
N SER A 142 -6.82 -4.87 21.29
CA SER A 142 -5.59 -5.30 20.66
C SER A 142 -5.77 -6.62 19.93
N THR A 143 -5.20 -6.73 18.75
CA THR A 143 -5.24 -7.97 17.94
C THR A 143 -3.94 -8.20 17.21
N LYS A 144 -3.68 -9.44 16.83
CA LYS A 144 -2.56 -9.78 15.94
C LYS A 144 -3.04 -9.79 14.49
N LEU A 145 -2.13 -9.52 13.57
CA LEU A 145 -2.42 -9.60 12.13
C LEU A 145 -2.33 -11.06 11.68
N CYS A 146 -3.44 -11.79 11.75
CA CYS A 146 -3.44 -13.24 11.55
C CYS A 146 -3.78 -13.63 10.11
N TYR A 147 -4.77 -12.98 9.51
CA TYR A 147 -5.36 -13.45 8.26
C TYR A 147 -5.20 -12.40 7.16
N PRO A 148 -4.23 -12.57 6.24
CA PRO A 148 -4.11 -11.67 5.10
C PRO A 148 -5.34 -11.83 4.19
N VAL A 149 -6.00 -10.72 3.88
CA VAL A 149 -7.15 -10.68 2.97
C VAL A 149 -6.75 -9.97 1.69
N LYS A 150 -7.29 -10.47 0.57
CA LYS A 150 -7.22 -9.82 -0.71
C LYS A 150 -8.64 -9.68 -1.25
N PRO A 151 -9.07 -8.47 -1.65
CA PRO A 151 -10.35 -8.27 -2.30
C PRO A 151 -10.39 -8.89 -3.70
#